data_AF-C6M5M1-F1
#
_entry.id   AF-C6M5M1-F1
#
_cell.length_a   1.000
_cell.length_b   1.000
_cell.length_c   1.000
_cell.angle_alpha   90.00
_cell.angle_beta   90.00
_cell.angle_gamma   90.00
#
_symmetry.space_group_name_H-M   'P 1'
#
loop_
_entity.id
_entity.type
_entity.pdbx_description
1 polymer ?
#
loop_
_entity_poly.entity_id
_entity_poly.type
_entity_poly.pdbx_seq_one_letter_code
_entity_poly.pdbx_strand_id
1 'polypeptide(L)' 'MLEHGVLVTVNSDDPAYFGGYLNQNFIELADALDLNEADIRTLCKNSFKASFLNEEEKVKRYAEIDGIHV' A
#
# COMPACT_ATOMS: atom_id res chain seq x y z
N MET A 1 3.05 12.32 6.45
CA MET A 1 3.79 12.12 5.16
C MET A 1 2.82 11.91 4.01
N LEU A 2 1.92 10.91 4.10
CA LEU A 2 0.90 10.66 3.08
C LEU A 2 0.01 11.89 2.81
N GLU A 3 -0.51 12.52 3.87
CA GLU A 3 -1.31 13.76 3.81
C GLU A 3 -0.54 14.97 3.24
N HIS A 4 0.79 14.93 3.30
CA HIS A 4 1.67 15.98 2.74
C HIS A 4 2.05 15.70 1.28
N GLY A 5 1.42 14.71 0.62
CA GLY A 5 1.67 14.38 -0.77
C GLY A 5 2.97 13.61 -1.03
N VAL A 6 3.62 13.10 0.01
CA VAL A 6 4.80 12.24 -0.14
C VAL A 6 4.37 10.88 -0.68
N LEU A 7 5.11 10.33 -1.63
CA LEU A 7 4.89 8.99 -2.16
C LEU A 7 5.32 7.91 -1.14
N VAL A 8 4.44 7.60 -0.20
CA VAL A 8 4.69 6.61 0.86
C VAL A 8 4.31 5.20 0.39
N THR A 9 5.17 4.22 0.65
CA THR A 9 4.91 2.79 0.44
C THR A 9 5.07 2.02 1.75
N VAL A 10 4.36 0.90 1.88
CA VAL A 10 4.48 -0.03 3.01
C VAL A 10 5.20 -1.29 2.53
N ASN A 11 6.27 -1.66 3.21
CA ASN A 11 7.12 -2.81 2.88
C ASN A 11 7.40 -3.59 4.17
N SER A 12 7.67 -4.89 4.06
CA SER A 12 7.95 -5.75 5.22
C SER A 12 9.41 -5.73 5.67
N ASP A 13 10.32 -5.24 4.82
CA ASP A 13 11.77 -5.37 4.97
C ASP A 13 12.17 -6.85 5.14
N ASP A 14 12.47 -7.31 6.35
CA ASP A 14 12.75 -8.71 6.69
C ASP A 14 11.65 -9.33 7.60
N PRO A 15 10.53 -9.83 7.05
CA PRO A 15 9.41 -10.33 7.84
C PRO A 15 9.77 -11.42 8.84
N ALA A 16 10.71 -12.31 8.50
CA ALA A 16 11.15 -13.37 9.40
C ALA A 16 11.96 -12.85 10.60
N TYR A 17 12.61 -11.69 10.46
CA TYR A 17 13.37 -11.05 11.53
C TYR A 17 12.47 -10.21 12.43
N PHE A 18 11.56 -9.43 11.85
CA PHE A 18 10.68 -8.52 12.59
C PHE A 18 9.37 -9.16 13.07
N GLY A 19 9.01 -10.34 12.56
CA GLY A 19 7.73 -11.00 12.86
C GLY A 19 6.51 -10.34 12.21
N GLY A 20 6.70 -9.23 11.49
CA GLY A 20 5.64 -8.48 10.79
C GLY A 20 5.60 -8.81 9.29
N TYR A 21 4.64 -9.64 8.89
CA TYR A 21 4.34 -9.85 7.47
C TYR A 21 3.59 -8.64 6.91
N LEU A 22 3.68 -8.43 5.59
CA LEU A 22 3.13 -7.24 4.94
C LEU A 22 1.66 -6.96 5.30
N ASN A 23 0.80 -7.97 5.28
CA ASN A 23 -0.61 -7.80 5.63
C ASN A 23 -0.81 -7.42 7.11
N GLN A 24 0.01 -7.98 8.01
CA GLN A 24 -0.02 -7.63 9.42
C GLN A 24 0.37 -6.15 9.60
N ASN A 25 1.39 -5.69 8.88
CA ASN A 25 1.79 -4.28 8.90
C ASN A 25 0.65 -3.37 8.42
N PHE A 26 -0.12 -3.75 7.40
CA PHE A 26 -1.29 -2.97 6.97
C PHE A 26 -2.41 -2.94 8.01
N ILE A 27 -2.71 -4.08 8.66
CA ILE A 27 -3.74 -4.16 9.71
C ILE A 27 -3.36 -3.27 10.90
N GLU A 28 -2.13 -3.41 11.38
CA GLU A 28 -1.63 -2.63 12.52
C GLU A 28 -1.50 -1.15 12.19
N LEU A 29 -1.07 -0.80 10.98
CA LEU A 29 -0.99 0.61 10.55
C LEU A 29 -2.39 1.24 10.46
N ALA A 30 -3.38 0.50 9.96
CA ALA A 30 -4.74 1.00 9.85
C ALA A 30 -5.35 1.31 11.23
N ASP A 31 -5.14 0.42 12.20
CA ASP A 31 -5.60 0.61 13.59
C ASP A 31 -4.81 1.73 14.29
N ALA A 32 -3.49 1.74 14.17
CA ALA A 32 -2.65 2.69 14.91
C ALA A 32 -2.74 4.14 14.41
N LEU A 33 -3.11 4.35 13.13
CA LEU A 33 -3.17 5.68 12.51
C LEU A 33 -4.59 6.06 12.03
N ASP A 34 -5.62 5.32 12.42
CA ASP A 34 -7.00 5.51 11.99
C ASP A 34 -7.16 5.61 10.46
N LEU A 35 -6.39 4.79 9.71
CA LEU A 35 -6.43 4.84 8.24
C LEU A 35 -7.76 4.29 7.73
N ASN A 36 -8.39 5.03 6.82
CA ASN A 36 -9.58 4.56 6.15
C ASN A 36 -9.24 3.77 4.87
N GLU A 37 -10.26 3.21 4.24
CA GLU A 37 -10.12 2.44 3.00
C GLU A 37 -9.42 3.21 1.87
N ALA A 38 -9.69 4.52 1.74
CA ALA A 38 -9.06 5.36 0.71
C ALA A 38 -7.56 5.55 0.98
N ASP A 39 -7.14 5.67 2.24
CA ASP A 39 -5.73 5.73 2.63
C ASP A 39 -5.01 4.42 2.27
N ILE A 40 -5.61 3.28 2.61
CA ILE A 40 -5.07 1.95 2.28
C ILE A 40 -4.96 1.76 0.78
N ARG A 41 -6.00 2.13 0.01
CA ARG A 41 -5.95 2.12 -1.47
C ARG A 41 -4.82 2.99 -2.01
N THR A 42 -4.61 4.17 -1.43
CA THR A 42 -3.53 5.08 -1.82
C THR A 42 -2.17 4.46 -1.56
N LEU A 43 -1.95 3.85 -0.39
CA LEU A 43 -0.71 3.15 -0.07
C LEU A 43 -0.44 1.98 -1.03
N CYS A 44 -1.47 1.18 -1.34
CA CYS A 44 -1.36 0.09 -2.32
C CYS A 44 -1.00 0.60 -3.73
N LYS A 45 -1.66 1.67 -4.20
CA LYS A 45 -1.33 2.27 -5.50
C LYS A 45 0.07 2.86 -5.51
N ASN A 46 0.52 3.48 -4.42
CA ASN A 46 1.87 4.01 -4.31
C ASN A 46 2.93 2.91 -4.47
N SER A 47 2.70 1.70 -3.94
CA SER A 47 3.61 0.56 -4.12
C SER A 47 3.81 0.21 -5.60
N PHE A 48 2.75 0.18 -6.40
CA PHE A 48 2.86 -0.03 -7.84
C PHE A 48 3.46 1.19 -8.56
N LYS A 49 3.11 2.41 -8.15
CA LYS A 49 3.67 3.64 -8.72
C LYS A 49 5.19 3.71 -8.57
N ALA A 50 5.71 3.31 -7.41
CA ALA A 50 7.13 3.28 -7.09
C ALA A 50 7.87 2.05 -7.65
N SER A 51 7.15 1.07 -8.18
CA SER A 51 7.75 -0.15 -8.73
C SER A 51 8.44 0.08 -10.08
N PHE A 52 9.29 -0.88 -10.47
CA PHE A 52 9.94 -0.92 -11.77
C PHE A 52 9.07 -1.51 -12.89
N LEU A 53 7.77 -1.72 -12.65
CA LEU A 53 6.84 -2.14 -13.68
C LEU A 53 6.74 -1.09 -14.79
N ASN A 54 6.34 -1.53 -15.98
CA ASN A 54 6.00 -0.58 -17.04
C ASN A 54 4.63 0.09 -16.75
N GLU A 55 4.33 1.17 -17.49
CA GLU A 55 3.12 1.96 -17.22
C GLU A 55 1.82 1.19 -17.51
N GLU A 56 1.82 0.28 -18.49
CA GLU A 56 0.64 -0.55 -18.79
C GLU A 56 0.32 -1.48 -17.62
N GLU A 57 1.35 -2.13 -17.06
CA GLU A 57 1.21 -2.97 -15.87
C GLU A 57 0.73 -2.17 -14.67
N LYS A 58 1.27 -0.97 -14.43
CA LYS A 58 0.81 -0.11 -13.32
C LYS A 58 -0.67 0.27 -13.46
N VAL A 59 -1.10 0.67 -14.65
CA VAL A 59 -2.51 1.00 -14.91
C VAL A 59 -3.43 -0.18 -14.63
N LYS A 60 -3.02 -1.40 -15.05
CA LYS A 60 -3.76 -2.62 -14.74
C LYS A 60 -3.90 -2.84 -13.23
N ARG A 61 -2.83 -2.67 -12.47
CA ARG A 61 -2.85 -2.82 -10.99
C ARG A 61 -3.72 -1.77 -10.32
N TYR A 62 -3.75 -0.53 -10.81
CA TYR A 62 -4.65 0.50 -10.29
C TYR A 62 -6.12 0.13 -10.51
N ALA A 63 -6.47 -0.39 -11.69
CA ALA A 63 -7.82 -0.85 -11.99
C ALA A 63 -8.23 -2.04 -11.11
N GLU A 64 -7.32 -3.00 -10.88
CA GLU A 64 -7.54 -4.12 -9.95
C GLU A 64 -7.86 -3.60 -8.53
N ILE A 65 -7.10 -2.62 -8.03
CA ILE A 65 -7.37 -2.00 -6.73
C ILE A 65 -8.73 -1.32 -6.73
N ASP A 66 -9.01 -0.46 -7.71
CA ASP A 66 -10.25 0.33 -7.78
C ASP A 66 -11.51 -0.52 -7.91
N GLY A 67 -11.40 -1.72 -8.46
CA GLY A 67 -12.50 -2.69 -8.56
C GLY A 67 -12.78 -3.50 -7.31
N ILE A 68 -11.98 -3.38 -6.24
CA ILE A 68 -12.26 -4.03 -4.95
C ILE A 68 -13.47 -3.35 -4.31
N HIS A 69 -14.40 -4.12 -3.77
CA HIS A 69 -15.51 -3.63 -2.97
C HIS A 69 -15.53 -4.43 -1.65
N VAL A 70 -15.53 -3.73 -0.53
CA VAL A 70 -15.45 -4.31 0.83
C VAL A 70 -16.82 -4.27 1.49
#